data_AF-A0A9P7I1R1-F1
#
_entry.id   AF-A0A9P7I1R1-F1
#
_cell.length_a   1.000
_cell.length_b   1.000
_cell.length_c   1.000
_cell.angle_alpha   90.00
_cell.angle_beta   90.00
_cell.angle_gamma   90.00
#
_symmetry.space_group_name_H-M   'P 1'
#
loop_
_entity.id
_entity.type
_entity.pdbx_description
1 polymer ?
#
loop_
_entity_poly.entity_id
_entity_poly.type
_entity_poly.pdbx_seq_one_letter_code
_entity_poly.pdbx_strand_id
1 'polypeptide(L)'
;MRCNLPPHREPLAFRSYDEYEVHYNKSHTNRCLECHKNFPSEHLLNVHIEEYHDPLVIVKREQGEHTYSCFVEGCERKCMTHQKRRMHLIDKHMYPKNFFFAVTRDGIDGRRSLLNDGSHHRRRSSTNSQAIKNSRRRASLMEGENVSSQPEDKSKGSPKSPAVKIVENKQEKHKPADTEMADLTSAMSSLSFVPPSVRFGRGRAGFSKR
;
A
#
# COMPACT_ATOMS: atom_id res chain seq x y z
N MET A 1 -14.79 19.21 -30.09
CA MET A 1 -14.13 17.88 -30.01
C MET A 1 -14.83 17.01 -28.96
N ARG A 2 -14.72 15.67 -29.02
CA ARG A 2 -15.28 14.75 -27.98
C ARG A 2 -14.29 13.67 -27.58
N CYS A 3 -14.23 13.33 -26.29
CA CYS A 3 -13.49 12.17 -25.77
C CYS A 3 -14.46 11.08 -25.29
N ASN A 4 -14.28 9.85 -25.80
CA ASN A 4 -15.07 8.67 -25.46
C ASN A 4 -14.21 7.56 -24.81
N LEU A 5 -12.96 7.85 -24.44
CA LEU A 5 -12.04 6.85 -23.91
C LEU A 5 -12.31 6.58 -22.42
N PRO A 6 -12.24 5.32 -21.95
CA PRO A 6 -12.25 4.99 -20.52
C PRO A 6 -11.16 5.80 -19.80
N PRO A 7 -11.44 6.43 -18.63
CA PRO A 7 -12.47 6.08 -17.65
C PRO A 7 -13.81 6.79 -17.78
N HIS A 8 -14.00 7.63 -18.80
CA HIS A 8 -15.20 8.48 -18.87
C HIS A 8 -16.44 7.63 -19.12
N ARG A 9 -17.45 7.75 -18.23
CA ARG A 9 -18.74 7.08 -18.39
C ARG A 9 -19.63 7.73 -19.46
N GLU A 10 -19.39 9.01 -19.74
CA GLU A 10 -20.12 9.81 -20.70
C GLU A 10 -19.14 10.58 -21.60
N PRO A 11 -19.48 10.84 -22.88
CA PRO A 11 -18.65 11.61 -23.80
C PRO A 11 -18.37 13.03 -23.30
N LEU A 12 -17.11 13.35 -23.01
CA LEU A 12 -16.70 14.71 -22.67
C LEU A 12 -16.55 15.56 -23.93
N ALA A 13 -17.26 16.69 -24.01
CA ALA A 13 -17.19 17.62 -25.14
C ALA A 13 -16.32 18.85 -24.81
N PHE A 14 -15.42 19.20 -25.73
CA PHE A 14 -14.48 20.32 -25.63
C PHE A 14 -14.72 21.34 -26.74
N ARG A 15 -14.49 22.62 -26.43
CA ARG A 15 -14.75 23.75 -27.32
C ARG A 15 -13.61 23.97 -28.31
N SER A 16 -12.36 23.88 -27.85
CA SER A 16 -11.17 23.95 -28.71
C SER A 16 -10.47 22.60 -28.88
N TYR A 17 -9.44 22.57 -29.71
CA TYR A 17 -8.52 21.45 -29.85
C TYR A 17 -7.56 21.36 -28.66
N ASP A 18 -6.98 22.49 -28.26
CA ASP A 18 -6.03 22.60 -27.14
C ASP A 18 -6.64 22.10 -25.81
N GLU A 19 -7.92 22.40 -25.55
CA GLU A 19 -8.66 21.86 -24.40
C GLU A 19 -8.70 20.32 -24.41
N TYR A 20 -8.85 19.72 -25.59
CA TYR A 20 -8.90 18.26 -25.78
C TYR A 20 -7.49 17.64 -25.64
N GLU A 21 -6.44 18.26 -26.17
CA GLU A 21 -5.06 17.79 -25.99
C GLU A 21 -4.65 17.85 -24.51
N VAL A 22 -4.89 18.97 -23.84
CA VAL A 22 -4.61 19.13 -22.41
C VAL A 22 -5.41 18.13 -21.58
N HIS A 23 -6.63 17.79 -21.98
CA HIS A 23 -7.40 16.72 -21.37
C HIS A 23 -6.78 15.33 -21.60
N TYR A 24 -6.43 15.02 -22.85
CA TYR A 24 -5.87 13.73 -23.24
C TYR A 24 -4.57 13.45 -22.50
N ASN A 25 -3.65 14.41 -22.53
CA ASN A 25 -2.36 14.37 -21.83
C ASN A 25 -2.51 14.20 -20.32
N LYS A 26 -3.59 14.70 -19.72
CA LYS A 26 -3.87 14.62 -18.28
C LYS A 26 -4.68 13.39 -17.84
N SER A 27 -5.27 12.61 -18.75
CA SER A 27 -6.17 11.51 -18.38
C SER A 27 -5.90 10.16 -19.05
N HIS A 28 -5.22 10.16 -20.21
CA HIS A 28 -5.07 8.97 -21.06
C HIS A 28 -3.62 8.56 -21.31
N THR A 29 -2.66 9.49 -21.33
CA THR A 29 -1.26 9.20 -21.74
C THR A 29 -0.54 8.19 -20.82
N ASN A 30 -0.50 8.43 -19.51
CA ASN A 30 0.29 7.63 -18.56
C ASN A 30 -0.63 6.69 -17.75
N ARG A 31 -1.48 5.93 -18.44
CA ARG A 31 -2.53 5.11 -17.85
C ARG A 31 -2.13 3.63 -17.79
N CYS A 32 -2.13 3.05 -16.59
CA CYS A 32 -1.90 1.60 -16.42
C CYS A 32 -3.02 0.79 -17.09
N LEU A 33 -2.64 -0.20 -17.90
CA LEU A 33 -3.59 -1.06 -18.61
C LEU A 33 -4.30 -2.06 -17.68
N GLU A 34 -3.66 -2.48 -16.59
CA GLU A 34 -4.21 -3.49 -15.67
C GLU A 34 -5.11 -2.89 -14.59
N CYS A 35 -4.63 -1.87 -13.85
CA CYS A 35 -5.40 -1.26 -12.77
C CYS A 35 -6.10 0.07 -13.14
N HIS A 36 -5.92 0.55 -14.38
CA HIS A 36 -6.58 1.73 -14.91
C HIS A 36 -6.34 3.04 -14.14
N LYS A 37 -5.27 3.10 -13.35
CA LYS A 37 -4.79 4.33 -12.70
C LYS A 37 -3.95 5.16 -13.65
N ASN A 38 -4.05 6.48 -13.53
CA ASN A 38 -3.25 7.43 -14.30
C ASN A 38 -2.10 8.02 -13.47
N PHE A 39 -0.98 8.34 -14.11
CA PHE A 39 0.26 8.81 -13.47
C PHE A 39 0.78 10.13 -14.07
N PRO A 40 1.65 10.89 -13.37
CA PRO A 40 2.16 12.16 -13.88
C PRO A 40 3.16 12.02 -15.03
N SER A 41 4.01 11.00 -15.00
CA SER A 41 5.03 10.71 -16.02
C SER A 41 5.10 9.21 -16.31
N GLU A 42 5.71 8.87 -17.45
CA GLU A 42 5.96 7.50 -17.87
C GLU A 42 6.82 6.74 -16.85
N HIS A 43 7.86 7.38 -16.30
CA HIS A 43 8.68 6.78 -15.25
C HIS A 43 7.87 6.39 -14.02
N LEU A 44 6.94 7.23 -13.57
CA LEU A 44 6.07 6.90 -12.43
C LEU A 44 5.05 5.79 -12.75
N LEU A 45 4.64 5.65 -14.01
CA LEU A 45 3.86 4.49 -14.49
C LEU A 45 4.71 3.21 -14.47
N ASN A 46 5.96 3.26 -14.94
CA ASN A 46 6.88 2.13 -14.94
C ASN A 46 7.21 1.67 -13.51
N VAL A 47 7.56 2.59 -12.60
CA VAL A 47 7.74 2.29 -11.17
C VAL A 47 6.46 1.68 -10.56
N HIS A 48 5.27 2.12 -10.97
CA HIS A 48 4.02 1.51 -10.51
C HIS A 48 3.85 0.07 -11.03
N ILE A 49 4.16 -0.21 -12.29
CA ILE A 49 4.12 -1.55 -12.88
C ILE A 49 5.11 -2.48 -12.17
N GLU A 50 6.38 -2.06 -12.02
CA GLU A 50 7.39 -2.78 -11.24
C GLU A 50 6.90 -3.09 -9.81
N GLU A 51 6.24 -2.13 -9.14
CA GLU A 51 5.95 -2.26 -7.72
C GLU A 51 4.66 -3.01 -7.36
N TYR A 52 3.69 -3.05 -8.27
CA TYR A 52 2.33 -3.54 -8.02
C TYR A 52 1.82 -4.59 -9.02
N HIS A 53 2.46 -4.73 -10.18
CA HIS A 53 2.03 -5.63 -11.25
C HIS A 53 3.05 -6.74 -11.56
N ASP A 54 4.34 -6.55 -11.28
CA ASP A 54 5.34 -7.63 -11.37
C ASP A 54 5.29 -8.59 -10.15
N PRO A 55 4.89 -9.86 -10.31
CA PRO A 55 4.91 -10.84 -9.22
C PRO A 55 6.33 -11.24 -8.80
N LEU A 56 7.33 -11.13 -9.68
CA LEU A 56 8.73 -11.44 -9.35
C LEU A 56 9.30 -10.43 -8.35
N VAL A 57 8.85 -9.18 -8.41
CA VAL A 57 9.20 -8.14 -7.42
C VAL A 57 8.67 -8.47 -6.03
N ILE A 58 7.55 -9.20 -5.90
CA ILE A 58 7.05 -9.69 -4.61
C ILE A 58 8.02 -10.71 -4.02
N VAL A 59 8.43 -11.72 -4.80
CA VAL A 59 9.40 -12.74 -4.37
C VAL A 59 10.74 -12.12 -3.98
N LYS A 60 11.24 -11.15 -4.75
CA LYS A 60 12.46 -10.40 -4.44
C LYS A 60 12.36 -9.59 -3.15
N ARG A 61 11.19 -9.04 -2.81
CA ARG A 61 10.96 -8.38 -1.51
C ARG A 61 11.03 -9.36 -0.35
N GLU A 62 10.50 -10.57 -0.50
CA GLU A 62 10.58 -11.62 0.52
C GLU A 62 12.02 -12.10 0.74
N GLN A 63 12.85 -12.10 -0.31
CA GLN A 63 14.30 -12.33 -0.24
C GLN A 63 15.09 -11.15 0.36
N GLY A 64 14.43 -10.01 0.63
CA GLY A 64 15.05 -8.82 1.22
C GLY A 64 15.70 -7.84 0.23
N GLU A 65 15.52 -8.05 -1.08
CA GLU A 65 16.10 -7.17 -2.11
C GLU A 65 15.50 -5.75 -2.09
N HIS A 66 16.28 -4.79 -2.59
CA HIS A 66 15.84 -3.41 -2.75
C HIS A 66 15.04 -3.26 -4.05
N THR A 67 13.72 -3.25 -3.94
CA THR A 67 12.80 -3.22 -5.09
C THR A 67 12.13 -1.88 -5.34
N TYR A 68 12.09 -0.97 -4.37
CA TYR A 68 11.35 0.30 -4.50
C TYR A 68 12.20 1.37 -5.20
N SER A 69 12.01 1.54 -6.51
CA SER A 69 12.74 2.50 -7.36
C SER A 69 12.44 3.96 -6.98
N CYS A 70 13.38 4.88 -7.29
CA CYS A 70 13.22 6.31 -7.02
C CYS A 70 12.25 6.95 -8.02
N PHE A 71 11.58 8.04 -7.61
CA PHE A 71 10.63 8.78 -8.47
C PHE A 71 11.29 9.73 -9.47
N VAL A 72 12.60 9.97 -9.36
CA VAL A 72 13.32 10.90 -10.20
C VAL A 72 14.01 10.14 -11.32
N GLU A 73 13.71 10.51 -12.56
CA GLU A 73 14.35 10.00 -13.77
C GLU A 73 15.87 10.26 -13.71
N GLY A 74 16.68 9.24 -14.00
CA GLY A 74 18.13 9.27 -13.79
C GLY A 74 18.59 8.97 -12.35
N CYS A 75 17.70 8.66 -11.40
CA CYS A 75 18.08 8.15 -10.09
C CYS A 75 17.88 6.63 -9.98
N GLU A 76 18.97 5.88 -10.13
CA GLU A 76 18.98 4.41 -10.09
C GLU A 76 18.80 3.80 -8.68
N ARG A 77 18.66 4.63 -7.64
CA ARG A 77 18.62 4.15 -6.26
C ARG A 77 17.33 3.40 -5.95
N LYS A 78 17.44 2.09 -5.77
CA LYS A 78 16.36 1.26 -5.20
C LYS A 78 16.42 1.25 -3.67
N CYS A 79 15.24 1.24 -3.05
CA CYS A 79 15.03 1.27 -1.61
C CYS A 79 14.37 -0.02 -1.12
N MET A 80 14.55 -0.32 0.16
CA MET A 80 13.99 -1.51 0.82
C MET A 80 12.53 -1.34 1.27
N THR A 81 12.07 -0.10 1.48
CA THR A 81 10.68 0.21 1.85
C THR A 81 10.23 1.55 1.25
N HIS A 82 8.92 1.73 1.06
CA HIS A 82 8.32 3.01 0.67
C HIS A 82 8.73 4.17 1.60
N GLN A 83 8.92 3.91 2.90
CA GLN A 83 9.33 4.94 3.88
C GLN A 83 10.81 5.34 3.72
N LYS A 84 11.71 4.39 3.45
CA LYS A 84 13.11 4.70 3.07
C LYS A 84 13.15 5.48 1.76
N ARG A 85 12.32 5.14 0.76
CA ARG A 85 12.18 5.89 -0.50
C ARG A 85 11.71 7.32 -0.27
N ARG A 86 10.69 7.54 0.58
CA ARG A 86 10.23 8.88 0.95
C ARG A 86 11.35 9.72 1.57
N MET A 87 12.11 9.14 2.50
CA MET A 87 13.24 9.84 3.12
C MET A 87 14.32 10.18 2.08
N HIS A 88 14.69 9.23 1.21
CA HIS A 88 15.62 9.47 0.12
C HIS A 88 15.17 10.62 -0.82
N LEU A 89 13.90 10.68 -1.19
CA LEU A 89 13.36 11.76 -2.03
C LEU A 89 13.44 13.14 -1.34
N ILE A 90 13.21 13.19 -0.03
CA ILE A 90 13.35 14.43 0.75
C ILE A 90 14.84 14.83 0.84
N ASP A 91 15.73 13.89 1.19
CA ASP A 91 17.12 14.19 1.54
C ASP A 91 18.06 14.36 0.33
N LYS A 92 17.81 13.66 -0.78
CA LYS A 92 18.65 13.73 -2.01
C LYS A 92 18.03 14.56 -3.12
N HIS A 93 16.70 14.62 -3.19
CA HIS A 93 15.96 15.30 -4.27
C HIS A 93 15.15 16.50 -3.76
N MET A 94 15.28 16.88 -2.49
CA MET A 94 14.62 18.03 -1.87
C MET A 94 13.09 18.03 -2.03
N TYR A 95 12.46 16.84 -2.15
CA TYR A 95 11.00 16.75 -2.27
C TYR A 95 10.34 17.33 -1.01
N PRO A 96 9.30 18.17 -1.16
CA PRO A 96 8.65 18.78 -0.02
C PRO A 96 7.93 17.71 0.81
N LYS A 97 7.97 17.84 2.14
CA LYS A 97 7.49 16.79 3.07
C LYS A 97 6.00 16.46 2.90
N ASN A 98 5.21 17.40 2.38
CA ASN A 98 3.80 17.25 2.05
C ASN A 98 3.53 16.74 0.61
N PHE A 99 4.54 16.35 -0.17
CA PHE A 99 4.33 15.68 -1.45
C PHE A 99 3.53 14.37 -1.30
N PHE A 100 2.73 14.03 -2.31
CA PHE A 100 1.94 12.81 -2.34
C PHE A 100 2.78 11.56 -2.68
N PHE A 101 3.55 11.08 -1.70
CA PHE A 101 4.46 9.93 -1.88
C PHE A 101 3.78 8.58 -2.18
N ALA A 102 2.45 8.47 -2.06
CA ALA A 102 1.68 7.29 -2.47
C ALA A 102 1.19 7.37 -3.94
N VAL A 103 1.77 8.26 -4.75
CA VAL A 103 1.50 8.38 -6.20
C VAL A 103 1.62 7.03 -6.93
N THR A 104 2.62 6.21 -6.64
CA THR A 104 2.78 4.88 -7.29
C THR A 104 1.70 3.86 -6.87
N ARG A 105 0.99 4.09 -5.77
CA ARG A 105 -0.10 3.20 -5.32
C ARG A 105 -1.48 3.67 -5.79
N ASP A 106 -1.75 4.96 -5.67
CA ASP A 106 -3.10 5.52 -5.81
C ASP A 106 -3.31 6.29 -7.12
N GLY A 107 -2.24 6.58 -7.88
CA GLY A 107 -2.29 7.43 -9.06
C GLY A 107 -2.65 8.90 -8.77
N ILE A 108 -2.91 9.65 -9.83
CA ILE A 108 -3.39 11.04 -9.79
C ILE A 108 -4.89 11.22 -10.07
N ASP A 109 -5.64 10.14 -10.27
CA ASP A 109 -7.06 10.21 -10.61
C ASP A 109 -7.86 11.03 -9.58
N GLY A 110 -8.60 12.03 -10.07
CA GLY A 110 -9.38 12.96 -9.26
C GLY A 110 -8.57 14.05 -8.51
N ARG A 111 -7.24 14.09 -8.65
CA ARG A 111 -6.38 15.10 -8.00
C ARG A 111 -6.06 16.25 -8.95
N ARG A 112 -5.99 17.46 -8.40
CA ARG A 112 -5.51 18.67 -9.10
C ARG A 112 -4.09 19.09 -8.71
N SER A 113 -3.54 18.49 -7.65
CA SER A 113 -2.21 18.79 -7.10
C SER A 113 -1.54 17.50 -6.62
N LEU A 114 -0.21 17.44 -6.77
CA LEU A 114 0.65 16.41 -6.18
C LEU A 114 1.13 16.78 -4.77
N LEU A 115 0.86 18.01 -4.32
CA LEU A 115 1.09 18.42 -2.94
C LEU A 115 -0.18 18.14 -2.15
N ASN A 116 -0.02 17.50 -0.99
CA ASN A 116 -1.06 17.44 0.01
C ASN A 116 -1.14 18.83 0.64
N ASP A 117 -2.02 19.67 0.09
CA ASP A 117 -2.48 20.87 0.78
C ASP A 117 -2.98 20.44 2.16
N GLY A 118 -2.46 21.05 3.22
CA GLY A 118 -2.75 20.72 4.62
C GLY A 118 -4.17 21.08 5.07
N SER A 119 -5.17 20.87 4.21
CA SER A 119 -6.59 21.14 4.43
C SER A 119 -7.19 20.11 5.39
N HIS A 120 -6.74 20.16 6.64
CA HIS A 120 -7.59 19.83 7.77
C HIS A 120 -8.96 20.49 7.53
N HIS A 121 -10.04 19.70 7.63
CA HIS A 121 -11.42 20.15 7.49
C HIS A 121 -11.93 20.63 6.10
N ARG A 122 -11.70 19.86 5.02
CA ARG A 122 -12.86 19.58 4.16
C ARG A 122 -13.70 18.49 4.81
N ARG A 123 -14.68 18.89 5.63
CA ARG A 123 -15.81 18.03 5.99
C ARG A 123 -16.32 17.40 4.69
N ARG A 124 -16.42 16.07 4.61
CA ARG A 124 -17.29 15.43 3.62
C ARG A 124 -18.65 16.07 3.77
N SER A 125 -19.15 16.73 2.72
CA SER A 125 -20.51 17.23 2.66
C SER A 125 -21.45 16.02 2.53
N SER A 126 -21.69 15.35 3.65
CA SER A 126 -22.67 14.28 3.76
C SER A 126 -24.07 14.88 3.73
N THR A 127 -24.52 15.25 2.54
CA THR A 127 -25.92 15.57 2.23
C THR A 127 -26.78 14.29 2.25
N ASN A 128 -26.72 13.53 3.34
CA ASN A 128 -27.76 12.58 3.77
C ASN A 128 -27.51 12.08 5.21
N SER A 129 -28.04 12.78 6.21
CA SER A 129 -28.31 12.27 7.59
C SER A 129 -28.93 13.35 8.51
N GLN A 130 -29.98 14.03 8.05
CA GLN A 130 -30.92 14.72 8.95
C GLN A 130 -32.11 13.82 9.28
N ALA A 131 -31.82 12.78 10.07
CA ALA A 131 -32.80 12.00 10.82
C ALA A 131 -32.10 11.45 12.06
N ILE A 132 -32.84 11.16 13.13
CA ILE A 132 -32.32 10.59 14.39
C ILE A 132 -31.39 11.53 15.19
N LYS A 133 -31.92 12.69 15.63
CA LYS A 133 -31.44 13.36 16.88
C LYS A 133 -32.47 14.19 17.67
N ASN A 134 -33.72 14.29 17.21
CA ASN A 134 -34.83 14.94 17.94
C ASN A 134 -35.61 13.97 18.87
N SER A 135 -34.90 13.17 19.67
CA SER A 135 -35.53 12.24 20.64
C SER A 135 -34.91 12.27 22.05
N ARG A 136 -33.74 12.92 22.23
CA ARG A 136 -33.04 12.98 23.54
C ARG A 136 -32.90 14.40 24.09
N ARG A 137 -33.95 15.23 23.96
CA ARG A 137 -34.04 16.57 24.56
C ARG A 137 -35.37 16.79 25.30
N ARG A 138 -35.86 15.77 26.02
CA ARG A 138 -37.04 15.89 26.89
C ARG A 138 -37.04 14.86 28.03
N ALA A 139 -36.03 14.93 28.90
CA ALA A 139 -36.02 14.24 30.19
C ALA A 139 -35.13 15.02 31.19
N SER A 140 -35.71 15.33 32.35
CA SER A 140 -35.16 15.97 33.56
C SER A 140 -34.40 17.30 33.46
N LEU A 141 -34.95 18.27 34.21
CA LEU A 141 -34.37 19.55 34.60
C LEU A 141 -34.54 19.63 36.13
N MET A 142 -33.47 19.92 36.86
CA MET A 142 -33.41 20.15 38.33
C MET A 142 -33.64 18.87 39.18
N GLU A 143 -33.05 18.68 40.36
CA GLU A 143 -32.16 19.51 41.22
C GLU A 143 -30.76 18.81 41.34
N GLY A 144 -29.80 19.08 42.26
CA GLY A 144 -29.69 20.03 43.38
C GLY A 144 -28.30 20.01 44.07
N GLU A 145 -28.01 21.08 44.81
CA GLU A 145 -27.11 21.28 45.98
C GLU A 145 -25.83 20.44 46.28
N ASN A 146 -24.68 21.17 46.26
CA ASN A 146 -23.70 21.34 47.36
C ASN A 146 -22.43 20.45 47.54
N VAL A 147 -21.42 21.09 48.16
CA VAL A 147 -20.17 20.63 48.82
C VAL A 147 -18.89 20.44 47.97
N SER A 148 -18.02 21.44 48.15
CA SER A 148 -16.56 21.53 47.96
C SER A 148 -15.72 20.33 48.44
N SER A 149 -14.63 19.99 47.71
CA SER A 149 -13.24 20.09 48.23
C SER A 149 -12.16 19.55 47.26
N GLN A 150 -10.94 20.10 47.42
CA GLN A 150 -9.63 19.73 46.85
C GLN A 150 -8.70 19.35 48.05
N PRO A 151 -7.41 18.96 47.91
CA PRO A 151 -6.61 18.42 46.78
C PRO A 151 -5.63 17.26 47.21
N GLU A 152 -4.53 17.02 46.45
CA GLU A 152 -3.28 16.27 46.78
C GLU A 152 -3.37 14.72 46.98
N ASP A 153 -2.34 13.84 46.89
CA ASP A 153 -0.92 13.89 46.45
C ASP A 153 -0.40 12.44 46.15
N LYS A 154 0.77 12.30 45.46
CA LYS A 154 1.80 11.19 45.55
C LYS A 154 1.39 9.69 45.42
N SER A 155 2.23 8.71 45.04
CA SER A 155 3.63 8.69 44.53
C SER A 155 4.04 7.31 43.96
N LYS A 156 5.07 7.33 43.08
CA LYS A 156 6.18 6.35 42.86
C LYS A 156 5.99 4.83 43.06
N GLY A 157 6.48 4.03 42.10
CA GLY A 157 6.80 2.61 42.36
C GLY A 157 7.35 1.80 41.17
N SER A 158 8.66 1.86 40.92
CA SER A 158 9.39 0.92 40.04
C SER A 158 10.61 0.35 40.78
N PRO A 159 10.86 -0.97 40.72
CA PRO A 159 12.18 -1.45 40.23
C PRO A 159 12.07 -2.76 39.38
N LYS A 160 12.72 -2.87 38.22
CA LYS A 160 14.10 -3.37 37.96
C LYS A 160 14.34 -4.88 38.10
N SER A 161 14.96 -5.43 37.05
CA SER A 161 15.46 -6.80 36.80
C SER A 161 16.85 -7.09 37.41
N PRO A 162 17.34 -8.34 37.30
CA PRO A 162 18.68 -8.56 36.70
C PRO A 162 18.75 -9.81 35.76
N ALA A 163 19.38 -9.69 34.58
CA ALA A 163 20.76 -10.15 34.23
C ALA A 163 20.86 -11.63 33.73
N VAL A 164 20.99 -11.89 32.41
CA VAL A 164 22.24 -11.96 31.59
C VAL A 164 22.91 -13.35 31.57
N LYS A 165 23.13 -13.89 30.35
CA LYS A 165 24.39 -14.55 29.94
C LYS A 165 24.50 -14.64 28.41
N ILE A 166 25.70 -14.36 27.90
CA ILE A 166 26.12 -14.40 26.49
C ILE A 166 27.09 -15.57 26.34
N VAL A 167 27.07 -16.27 25.20
CA VAL A 167 28.18 -17.14 24.77
C VAL A 167 28.36 -16.98 23.27
N GLU A 168 29.56 -16.58 22.86
CA GLU A 168 30.05 -16.63 21.47
C GLU A 168 30.84 -17.93 21.27
N ASN A 169 30.85 -18.49 20.07
CA ASN A 169 32.01 -19.27 19.60
C ASN A 169 32.15 -19.26 18.07
N LYS A 170 33.34 -19.64 17.60
CA LYS A 170 33.96 -19.27 16.33
C LYS A 170 34.00 -20.43 15.30
N GLN A 171 34.35 -20.08 14.05
CA GLN A 171 34.92 -20.86 12.93
C GLN A 171 35.54 -22.25 13.28
N GLU A 172 35.64 -23.28 12.43
CA GLU A 172 35.56 -23.45 10.95
C GLU A 172 35.61 -24.96 10.62
N LYS A 173 35.10 -25.43 9.46
CA LYS A 173 35.74 -26.51 8.66
C LYS A 173 35.09 -26.81 7.30
N HIS A 174 35.90 -26.79 6.24
CA HIS A 174 35.59 -27.36 4.92
C HIS A 174 35.39 -28.88 4.98
N LYS A 175 34.50 -29.41 4.11
CA LYS A 175 34.35 -30.83 3.72
C LYS A 175 34.10 -30.92 2.20
N PRO A 176 34.32 -32.08 1.56
CA PRO A 176 34.30 -32.19 0.09
C PRO A 176 32.89 -32.14 -0.50
N ALA A 177 32.78 -31.59 -1.71
CA ALA A 177 31.50 -31.29 -2.38
C ALA A 177 30.70 -32.53 -2.84
N ASP A 178 31.31 -33.71 -2.90
CA ASP A 178 30.66 -34.92 -3.43
C ASP A 178 29.53 -35.46 -2.54
N THR A 179 29.60 -35.23 -1.21
CA THR A 179 28.51 -35.61 -0.29
C THR A 179 27.29 -34.71 -0.43
N GLU A 180 27.47 -33.42 -0.77
CA GLU A 180 26.37 -32.46 -0.82
C GLU A 180 25.42 -32.74 -2.00
N MET A 181 25.93 -33.27 -3.12
CA MET A 181 25.11 -33.59 -4.28
C MET A 181 24.18 -34.80 -4.06
N ALA A 182 24.60 -35.75 -3.21
CA ALA A 182 23.79 -36.91 -2.80
C ALA A 182 22.65 -36.49 -1.84
N ASP A 183 22.95 -35.61 -0.88
CA ASP A 183 21.93 -35.07 0.04
C ASP A 183 20.89 -34.23 -0.71
N LEU A 184 21.30 -33.42 -1.70
CA LEU A 184 20.40 -32.65 -2.57
C LEU A 184 19.49 -33.55 -3.43
N THR A 185 20.02 -34.65 -3.99
CA THR A 185 19.20 -35.59 -4.79
C THR A 185 18.24 -36.41 -3.92
N SER A 186 18.65 -36.80 -2.71
CA SER A 186 17.77 -37.41 -1.70
C SER A 186 16.62 -36.48 -1.32
N ALA A 187 16.93 -35.21 -1.01
CA ALA A 187 15.92 -34.19 -0.71
C ALA A 187 14.93 -33.98 -1.86
N MET A 188 15.41 -33.86 -3.10
CA MET A 188 14.55 -33.73 -4.29
C MET A 188 13.69 -34.98 -4.54
N SER A 189 14.22 -36.18 -4.28
CA SER A 189 13.45 -37.43 -4.41
C SER A 189 12.34 -37.59 -3.37
N SER A 190 12.41 -36.88 -2.23
CA SER A 190 11.34 -36.87 -1.23
C SER A 190 10.12 -36.02 -1.64
N LEU A 191 10.27 -35.14 -2.63
CA LEU A 191 9.25 -34.21 -3.10
C LEU A 191 8.47 -34.76 -4.30
N SER A 192 7.87 -35.94 -4.15
CA SER A 192 6.96 -36.52 -5.14
C SER A 192 5.62 -35.76 -5.16
N PHE A 193 5.62 -34.58 -5.77
CA PHE A 193 4.49 -33.64 -5.79
C PHE A 193 3.30 -34.08 -6.67
N VAL A 194 3.40 -35.24 -7.33
CA VAL A 194 2.36 -35.80 -8.21
C VAL A 194 1.89 -37.15 -7.63
N PRO A 195 0.61 -37.30 -7.24
CA PRO A 195 0.06 -38.58 -6.81
C PRO A 195 0.17 -39.62 -7.93
N PRO A 196 0.67 -40.85 -7.67
CA PRO A 196 0.87 -41.87 -8.71
C PRO A 196 -0.44 -42.38 -9.33
N SER A 197 -1.60 -42.06 -8.75
CA SER A 197 -2.88 -42.07 -9.48
C SER A 197 -3.88 -41.11 -8.84
N VAL A 198 -4.70 -40.45 -9.66
CA VAL A 198 -5.84 -39.65 -9.21
C VAL A 198 -7.13 -40.35 -9.63
N ARG A 199 -7.88 -40.90 -8.66
CA ARG A 199 -9.21 -41.44 -8.89
C ARG A 199 -10.26 -40.38 -8.58
N PHE A 200 -10.91 -39.84 -9.61
CA PHE A 200 -12.10 -39.02 -9.42
C PHE A 200 -13.26 -39.86 -8.87
N GLY A 201 -13.84 -39.41 -7.76
CA GLY A 201 -14.92 -40.12 -7.07
C GLY A 201 -16.17 -40.23 -7.92
N ARG A 202 -16.85 -41.38 -7.83
CA ARG A 202 -18.10 -41.70 -8.54
C ARG A 202 -19.29 -40.96 -7.91
N GLY A 203 -19.33 -39.64 -8.08
CA GLY A 203 -20.28 -38.70 -7.46
C GLY A 203 -21.44 -38.31 -8.37
N ARG A 204 -22.58 -38.98 -8.17
CA ARG A 204 -23.99 -38.56 -8.39
C ARG A 204 -24.24 -37.31 -9.28
N ALA A 205 -24.93 -37.50 -10.41
CA ALA A 205 -25.44 -36.42 -11.25
C ALA A 205 -26.42 -35.50 -10.50
N GLY A 206 -26.37 -34.19 -10.77
CA GLY A 206 -27.19 -33.21 -10.06
C GLY A 206 -27.02 -31.74 -10.50
N PHE A 207 -27.06 -31.45 -11.80
CA PHE A 207 -27.29 -30.07 -12.26
C PHE A 207 -28.80 -29.78 -12.34
N SER A 208 -29.35 -29.10 -11.34
CA SER A 208 -30.64 -28.43 -11.47
C SER A 208 -30.44 -27.01 -11.99
N LYS A 209 -31.13 -26.65 -13.08
CA LYS A 209 -31.22 -25.27 -13.56
C LYS A 209 -32.29 -24.52 -12.76
N ARG A 210 -31.99 -23.29 -12.39
CA ARG A 210 -32.93 -22.17 -12.28
C ARG A 210 -32.25 -20.93 -12.83
#